data_AF-A0A7C5WQS1-F1
#
_entry.id   AF-A0A7C5WQS1-F1
#
_cell.length_a   1.000
_cell.length_b   1.000
_cell.length_c   1.000
_cell.angle_alpha   90.00
_cell.angle_beta   90.00
_cell.angle_gamma   90.00
#
_symmetry.space_group_name_H-M   'P 1'
#
loop_
_entity.id
_entity.type
_entity.pdbx_description
1 polymer ?
#
loop_
_entity_poly.entity_id
_entity_poly.type
_entity_poly.pdbx_seq_one_letter_code
_entity_poly.pdbx_strand_id
1 'polypeptide(L)' 'MNQTKKVTIKAFRFNTETDYLPYYKTYEMEVGKDELILDLLNRIKWEHDGSFSYRRSCRHG' A
#
# COMPACT_ATOMS: atom_id res chain seq x y z
N MET A 1 6.92 -21.06 13.22
CA MET A 1 7.77 -20.06 12.54
C MET A 1 6.89 -19.37 11.51
N ASN A 2 6.44 -18.14 11.77
CA ASN A 2 5.67 -17.38 10.78
C ASN A 2 6.60 -17.08 9.60
N GLN A 3 6.30 -17.64 8.43
CA GLN A 3 7.04 -17.32 7.22
C GLN A 3 6.57 -15.96 6.72
N THR A 4 7.43 -14.95 6.87
CA THR A 4 7.27 -13.65 6.22
C THR A 4 7.99 -13.66 4.87
N LYS A 5 7.43 -12.93 3.90
CA LYS A 5 8.06 -12.69 2.59
C LYS A 5 8.27 -11.19 2.42
N LYS A 6 9.43 -10.80 1.91
CA LYS A 6 9.68 -9.42 1.51
C LYS A 6 8.96 -9.15 0.18
N VAL A 7 8.08 -8.17 0.16
CA VAL A 7 7.31 -7.76 -1.02
C VAL A 7 7.58 -6.29 -1.31
N THR A 8 7.66 -5.96 -2.60
CA THR A 8 7.83 -4.60 -3.09
C THR A 8 6.57 -4.18 -3.83
N ILE A 9 5.88 -3.17 -3.32
CA ILE A 9 4.67 -2.58 -3.92
C ILE A 9 5.06 -1.29 -4.64
N LYS A 10 4.82 -1.25 -5.96
CA LYS A 10 4.89 -0.01 -6.74
C LYS A 10 3.50 0.61 -6.80
N ALA A 11 3.29 1.70 -6.07
CA ALA A 11 2.02 2.40 -6.03
C ALA A 11 2.06 3.64 -6.92
N PHE A 12 1.03 3.80 -7.75
CA PHE A 12 0.83 5.02 -8.53
C PHE A 12 0.33 6.14 -7.61
N ARG A 13 0.98 7.30 -7.67
CA ARG A 13 0.71 8.45 -6.81
C ARG A 13 0.54 9.71 -7.63
N PHE A 14 -0.41 10.51 -7.21
CA PHE A 14 -0.64 11.84 -7.71
C PHE A 14 -1.42 12.63 -6.66
N ASN A 15 -0.91 13.82 -6.33
CA ASN A 15 -1.53 14.83 -5.52
C ASN A 15 -1.64 16.12 -6.35
N THR A 16 -2.87 16.52 -6.66
CA THR A 16 -3.13 17.69 -7.51
C THR A 16 -2.64 19.02 -6.93
N GLU A 17 -2.39 19.08 -5.62
CA GLU A 17 -1.93 20.31 -4.94
C GLU A 17 -0.40 20.48 -5.02
N THR A 18 0.34 19.37 -5.16
CA THR A 18 1.80 19.35 -5.03
C THR A 18 2.53 18.80 -6.25
N ASP A 19 1.89 17.92 -7.01
CA ASP A 19 2.55 17.13 -8.05
C ASP A 19 2.27 17.70 -9.43
N TYR A 20 3.34 17.94 -10.19
CA TYR A 20 3.25 18.36 -11.59
C TYR A 20 2.87 17.19 -12.53
N LEU A 21 3.36 15.99 -12.23
CA LEU A 21 3.10 14.77 -12.98
C LEU A 21 2.91 13.58 -12.03
N PRO A 22 2.09 12.58 -12.40
CA PRO A 22 1.98 11.36 -11.63
C PRO A 22 3.32 10.61 -11.59
N TYR A 23 3.56 9.91 -10.48
CA TYR A 23 4.77 9.14 -10.27
C TYR A 23 4.49 7.79 -9.59
N TYR A 24 5.47 6.90 -9.63
CA TYR A 24 5.41 5.65 -8.87
C TYR A 24 6.23 5.79 -7.60
N LYS A 25 5.62 5.46 -6.47
CA LYS A 25 6.30 5.32 -5.18
C LYS A 25 6.42 3.85 -4.82
N THR A 26 7.60 3.45 -4.39
CA THR A 26 7.89 2.06 -4.03
C THR A 26 7.85 1.90 -2.52
N TYR A 27 7.14 0.88 -2.05
CA TYR A 27 7.07 0.49 -0.64
C TYR A 27 7.56 -0.94 -0.50
N GLU A 28 8.55 -1.16 0.36
CA GLU A 28 9.07 -2.49 0.69
C GLU A 28 8.61 -2.87 2.09
N MET A 29 8.03 -4.06 2.24
CA MET A 29 7.57 -4.55 3.54
C MET A 29 7.61 -6.07 3.63
N GLU A 30 7.69 -6.54 4.87
CA GLU A 30 7.53 -7.97 5.20
C GLU A 30 6.06 -8.30 5.38
N VAL A 31 5.63 -9.36 4.70
CA VAL A 31 4.24 -9.78 4.58
C VAL A 31 4.10 -11.23 5.00
N GLY A 32 3.18 -11.50 5.91
CA GLY A 32 2.79 -12.84 6.32
C GLY A 32 1.95 -13.55 5.27
N LYS A 33 1.91 -14.89 5.32
CA LYS A 33 1.15 -15.72 4.37
C LYS A 33 -0.36 -15.41 4.34
N ASP A 34 -0.92 -14.96 5.44
CA ASP A 34 -2.36 -14.73 5.61
C ASP A 34 -2.79 -13.27 5.37
N GLU A 35 -1.84 -12.37 5.06
CA GLU A 35 -2.15 -10.97 4.75
C GLU A 35 -2.65 -10.81 3.31
N LEU A 36 -3.77 -10.11 3.13
CA LEU A 36 -4.31 -9.78 1.82
C LEU A 36 -3.77 -8.45 1.32
N ILE A 37 -3.80 -8.20 0.00
CA ILE A 37 -3.37 -6.92 -0.57
C ILE A 37 -4.05 -5.73 0.11
N LEU A 38 -5.33 -5.86 0.51
CA LEU A 38 -6.04 -4.82 1.24
C LEU A 38 -5.39 -4.50 2.59
N ASP A 39 -4.87 -5.50 3.30
CA ASP A 39 -4.13 -5.30 4.54
C ASP A 39 -2.83 -4.53 4.26
N LEU A 40 -2.10 -4.89 3.19
CA LEU A 40 -0.88 -4.16 2.81
C LEU A 40 -1.17 -2.71 2.42
N LEU A 41 -2.27 -2.43 1.70
CA LEU A 41 -2.69 -1.06 1.38
C LEU A 41 -3.08 -0.26 2.63
N ASN A 42 -3.70 -0.92 3.63
CA ASN A 42 -3.93 -0.32 4.94
C ASN A 42 -2.60 0.02 5.62
N ARG A 43 -1.65 -0.91 5.69
CA ARG A 43 -0.33 -0.69 6.29
C ARG A 43 0.39 0.48 5.63
N ILE A 44 0.38 0.56 4.30
CA ILE A 44 0.92 1.72 3.56
C ILE A 44 0.25 3.01 4.03
N LYS A 45 -1.09 3.03 4.12
CA LYS A 45 -1.82 4.24 4.53
C LYS A 45 -1.55 4.66 5.97
N TRP A 46 -1.53 3.71 6.91
CA TRP A 46 -1.50 4.02 8.34
C TRP A 46 -0.08 4.15 8.89
N GLU A 47 0.87 3.35 8.39
CA GLU A 47 2.22 3.25 8.96
C GLU A 47 3.27 3.98 8.11
N HIS A 48 3.08 4.06 6.79
CA HIS A 48 4.11 4.61 5.88
C HIS A 48 3.75 5.96 5.27
N ASP A 49 2.49 6.18 4.89
CA ASP A 49 2.06 7.35 4.12
C ASP A 49 0.56 7.65 4.30
N GLY A 50 0.25 8.55 5.24
CA GLY A 50 -1.14 8.97 5.55
C GLY A 50 -1.92 9.53 4.35
N SER A 51 -1.21 10.13 3.39
CA SER A 51 -1.79 10.69 2.17
C SER A 51 -2.07 9.62 1.09
N PHE A 52 -1.73 8.36 1.37
CA PHE A 52 -2.09 7.23 0.51
C PHE A 52 -3.61 7.05 0.46
N SER A 53 -4.15 7.06 -0.75
CA SER A 53 -5.59 7.07 -0.98
C SER A 53 -5.97 5.97 -1.96
N TYR A 54 -6.95 5.16 -1.57
CA TYR A 54 -7.50 4.07 -2.37
C TYR A 54 -8.95 3.82 -1.93
N ARG A 55 -9.77 3.23 -2.81
CA ARG A 55 -11.18 2.92 -2.51
C ARG A 55 -11.32 1.47 -2.04
N ARG A 56 -12.12 1.26 -0.99
CA ARG A 56 -12.54 -0.06 -0.51
C ARG A 56 -13.98 0.00 0.01
N SER A 57 -14.72 -1.09 -0.07
CA SER A 57 -16.08 -1.19 0.47
C SER A 57 -16.25 -2.44 1.34
N CYS A 58 -16.35 -3.63 0.75
CA CYS A 58 -16.43 -4.88 1.50
C CYS A 58 -15.06 -5.58 1.59
N ARG A 59 -14.74 -6.15 2.76
CA ARG A 59 -13.50 -6.92 3.00
C ARG A 59 -13.62 -8.39 2.55
N HIS A 60 -14.83 -8.87 2.36
CA HIS A 60 -15.17 -10.09 1.64
C HIS A 60 -15.82 -9.64 0.34
N GLY A 61 -15.18 -9.90 -0.80
CA GLY A 61 -15.76 -9.61 -2.11
C GLY A 61 -17.09 -10.33 -2.28
#